data_AF-A0A937TRM4-F1
#
_entry.id   AF-A0A937TRM4-F1
#
_cell.length_a   1.000
_cell.length_b   1.000
_cell.length_c   1.000
_cell.angle_alpha   90.00
_cell.angle_beta   90.00
_cell.angle_gamma   90.00
#
_symmetry.space_group_name_H-M   'P 1'
#
loop_
_entity.id
_entity.type
_entity.pdbx_description
1 polymer ?
#
loop_
_entity_poly.entity_id
_entity_poly.type
_entity_poly.pdbx_seq_one_letter_code
_entity_poly.pdbx_strand_id
1 'polypeptide(L)'
;MDIKRLYLIRTLVIFSFIFLLTILGCASSGPLLKPDMDSRQGYVMNHPELSYEIKQAILEGKVIKGMTKDNVRASWGEASEVIDITKTRFYTGKSEESWIYRPFPFSLEPIREVAFKNGTVINIGESYK
;
A
#
# COMPACT_ATOMS: atom_id res chain seq x y z
N MET A 1 38.66 -30.64 33.94
CA MET A 1 37.92 -29.74 33.03
C MET A 1 38.10 -28.32 33.56
N ASP A 2 38.76 -27.45 32.81
CA ASP A 2 39.30 -26.18 33.31
C ASP A 2 38.20 -25.10 33.41
N ILE A 3 38.05 -24.48 34.57
CA ILE A 3 37.02 -23.47 34.87
C ILE A 3 37.09 -22.31 33.86
N LYS A 4 38.30 -21.98 33.38
CA LYS A 4 38.51 -20.95 32.36
C LYS A 4 37.90 -21.28 31.00
N ARG A 5 37.88 -22.57 30.61
CA ARG A 5 37.23 -23.03 29.36
C ARG A 5 35.72 -22.92 29.45
N LEU A 6 35.14 -23.15 30.64
CA LEU A 6 33.69 -23.04 30.84
C LEU A 6 33.20 -21.59 30.74
N TYR A 7 33.97 -20.63 31.26
CA TYR A 7 33.67 -19.20 31.11
C TYR A 7 33.76 -18.74 29.66
N LEU A 8 34.80 -19.14 28.94
CA LEU A 8 35.00 -18.75 27.54
C LEU A 8 33.86 -19.25 26.64
N ILE A 9 33.39 -20.49 26.84
CA ILE A 9 32.26 -21.06 26.10
C ILE A 9 30.96 -20.30 26.42
N ARG A 10 30.70 -19.99 27.69
CA ARG A 10 29.51 -19.22 28.09
C ARG A 10 29.49 -17.83 27.46
N THR A 11 30.62 -17.12 27.47
CA THR A 11 30.73 -15.79 26.88
C THR A 11 30.53 -15.84 25.36
N LEU A 12 31.09 -16.84 24.67
CA LEU A 12 30.90 -17.06 23.23
C LEU A 12 29.44 -17.33 22.86
N VAL A 13 28.72 -18.13 23.65
CA VAL A 13 27.30 -18.42 23.44
C VAL A 13 26.44 -17.16 23.62
N ILE A 14 26.74 -16.34 24.63
CA ILE A 14 26.03 -15.07 24.86
C ILE A 14 26.25 -14.10 23.68
N PHE A 15 27.50 -13.93 23.23
CA PHE A 15 27.79 -13.07 22.07
C PHE A 15 27.15 -13.60 20.79
N SER A 16 27.12 -14.91 20.59
CA SER A 16 26.42 -15.54 19.46
C SER A 16 24.91 -15.24 19.48
N PHE A 17 24.27 -15.32 20.65
CA PHE A 17 22.86 -14.97 20.81
C PHE A 17 22.58 -13.49 20.54
N ILE A 18 23.45 -12.58 21.02
CA ILE A 18 23.30 -11.13 20.77
C ILE A 18 23.49 -10.81 19.28
N PHE A 19 24.46 -11.45 18.62
CA PHE A 19 24.69 -11.29 17.19
C PHE A 19 23.51 -11.84 16.36
N LEU A 20 22.89 -12.95 16.78
CA LEU A 20 21.70 -13.49 16.13
C LEU A 20 20.48 -12.55 16.26
N LEU A 21 20.39 -11.77 17.33
CA LEU A 21 19.30 -10.81 17.52
C LEU A 21 19.45 -9.54 16.66
N THR A 22 20.65 -9.17 16.21
CA THR A 22 20.86 -7.99 15.37
C THR A 22 20.55 -8.22 13.89
N ILE A 23 20.66 -9.44 13.39
CA ILE A 23 20.30 -9.80 12.00
C ILE A 23 18.80 -9.98 11.75
N LEU A 24 17.96 -9.93 12.79
CA LEU A 24 16.49 -9.97 12.66
C LEU A 24 15.86 -8.60 12.38
N GLY A 25 16.64 -7.52 12.36
CA GLY A 25 16.15 -6.17 12.10
C GLY A 25 16.34 -5.75 10.64
N CYS A 26 15.41 -6.13 9.75
CA CYS A 26 14.99 -5.34 8.56
C CYS A 26 13.91 -6.07 7.75
N ALA A 27 12.81 -6.51 8.38
CA ALA A 27 11.59 -6.83 7.64
C ALA A 27 10.71 -5.57 7.56
N SER A 28 11.11 -4.61 6.73
CA SER A 28 10.33 -3.41 6.38
C SER A 28 9.23 -3.78 5.39
N SER A 29 8.28 -4.60 5.82
CA SER A 29 7.07 -4.89 5.05
C SER A 29 5.86 -4.63 5.94
N GLY A 30 5.76 -3.39 6.41
CA GLY A 30 4.64 -2.88 7.19
C GLY A 30 3.47 -2.45 6.26
N PRO A 31 2.21 -2.68 6.65
CA PRO A 31 1.05 -2.53 5.77
C PRO A 31 0.88 -1.15 5.13
N LEU A 32 0.31 -1.14 3.91
CA LEU A 32 -0.32 0.01 3.24
C LEU A 32 0.48 1.31 3.28
N LEU A 33 1.70 1.26 2.75
CA LEU A 33 2.42 2.49 2.45
C LEU A 33 1.88 3.05 1.15
N LYS A 34 1.12 4.14 1.26
CA LYS A 34 0.91 5.07 0.16
C LYS A 34 2.27 5.30 -0.51
N PRO A 35 2.40 5.19 -1.85
CA PRO A 35 3.66 5.39 -2.55
C PRO A 35 4.31 6.70 -2.11
N ASP A 36 5.63 6.72 -1.89
CA ASP A 36 6.34 7.94 -1.47
C ASP A 36 6.36 9.00 -2.59
N MET A 37 6.83 10.20 -2.26
CA MET A 37 6.86 11.31 -3.23
C MET A 37 7.72 11.01 -4.46
N ASP A 38 8.86 10.33 -4.28
CA ASP A 38 9.82 10.06 -5.36
C ASP A 38 9.23 9.04 -6.35
N SER A 39 8.55 8.01 -5.86
CA SER A 39 7.81 7.05 -6.68
C SER A 39 6.72 7.75 -7.51
N ARG A 40 5.98 8.69 -6.90
CA ARG A 40 4.90 9.43 -7.59
C ARG A 40 5.45 10.39 -8.63
N GLN A 41 6.56 11.07 -8.33
CA GLN A 41 7.28 11.90 -9.29
C GLN A 41 7.80 11.09 -10.48
N GLY A 42 8.45 9.96 -10.22
CA GLY A 42 8.94 9.06 -11.26
C GLY A 42 7.82 8.58 -12.19
N TYR A 43 6.65 8.24 -11.62
CA TYR A 43 5.48 7.91 -12.42
C TYR A 43 5.04 9.07 -13.33
N VAL A 44 4.88 10.27 -12.77
CA VAL A 44 4.44 11.46 -13.54
C VAL A 44 5.43 11.85 -14.64
N MET A 45 6.74 11.72 -14.40
CA MET A 45 7.77 12.00 -15.40
C MET A 45 7.74 11.02 -16.58
N ASN A 46 7.39 9.76 -16.32
CA ASN A 46 7.32 8.71 -17.34
C ASN A 46 5.99 8.70 -18.13
N HIS A 47 4.99 9.49 -17.71
CA HIS A 47 3.67 9.57 -18.34
C HIS A 47 3.35 11.02 -18.75
N PRO A 48 4.06 11.59 -19.75
CA PRO A 48 3.88 12.97 -20.19
C PRO A 48 2.47 13.24 -20.74
N GLU A 49 1.76 12.22 -21.22
CA GLU A 49 0.40 12.24 -21.75
C GLU A 49 -0.69 12.51 -20.69
N LEU A 50 -0.38 12.37 -19.40
CA LEU A 50 -1.34 12.67 -18.34
C LEU A 50 -1.76 14.15 -18.37
N SER A 51 -3.04 14.40 -18.13
CA SER A 51 -3.53 15.76 -17.96
C SER A 51 -2.88 16.42 -16.74
N TYR A 52 -2.76 17.75 -16.77
CA TYR A 52 -2.20 18.52 -15.66
C TYR A 52 -2.89 18.18 -14.32
N GLU A 53 -4.21 18.06 -14.33
CA GLU A 53 -5.01 17.75 -13.15
C GLU A 53 -4.69 16.36 -12.57
N ILE A 54 -4.56 15.34 -13.43
CA ILE A 54 -4.18 13.98 -12.99
C ILE A 54 -2.74 13.97 -12.45
N LYS A 55 -1.81 14.69 -13.10
CA LYS A 55 -0.43 14.81 -12.61
C LYS A 55 -0.38 15.39 -11.20
N GLN A 56 -1.08 16.50 -10.96
CA GLN A 56 -1.13 17.13 -9.63
C GLN A 56 -1.78 16.21 -8.60
N ALA A 57 -2.90 15.57 -8.95
CA ALA A 57 -3.55 14.62 -8.06
C ALA A 57 -2.63 13.44 -7.67
N ILE A 58 -1.85 12.88 -8.61
CA ILE A 58 -0.86 11.83 -8.29
C ILE A 58 0.23 12.37 -7.36
N LEU A 59 0.80 13.54 -7.62
CA LEU A 59 1.86 14.11 -6.77
C LEU A 59 1.38 14.37 -5.34
N GLU A 60 0.14 14.84 -5.17
CA GLU A 60 -0.52 15.02 -3.88
C GLU A 60 -0.99 13.67 -3.26
N GLY A 61 -0.96 12.60 -4.06
CA GLY A 61 -1.48 11.28 -3.73
C GLY A 61 -2.96 11.32 -3.36
N LYS A 62 -3.74 11.98 -4.22
CA LYS A 62 -5.19 12.00 -4.28
C LYS A 62 -5.65 11.14 -5.46
N VAL A 63 -6.88 10.67 -5.37
CA VAL A 63 -7.57 10.03 -6.50
C VAL A 63 -8.72 10.94 -6.92
N ILE A 64 -8.89 11.10 -8.22
CA ILE A 64 -9.98 11.89 -8.82
C ILE A 64 -10.66 11.07 -9.92
N LYS A 65 -11.87 11.50 -10.31
CA LYS A 65 -12.61 10.87 -11.41
C LYS A 65 -11.82 11.01 -12.72
N GLY A 66 -11.96 10.02 -13.60
CA GLY A 66 -11.22 9.98 -14.87
C GLY A 66 -9.82 9.35 -14.77
N MET A 67 -9.32 9.05 -13.58
CA MET A 67 -8.06 8.32 -13.42
C MET A 67 -8.19 6.87 -13.89
N THR A 68 -7.15 6.33 -14.51
CA THR A 68 -7.03 4.90 -14.78
C THR A 68 -6.65 4.14 -13.51
N LYS A 69 -6.77 2.81 -13.52
CA LYS A 69 -6.30 1.95 -12.44
C LYS A 69 -4.82 2.18 -12.10
N ASP A 70 -3.96 2.37 -13.10
CA ASP A 70 -2.53 2.59 -12.87
C ASP A 70 -2.25 3.96 -12.25
N ASN A 71 -2.98 4.99 -12.65
CA ASN A 71 -2.92 6.30 -11.98
C ASN A 71 -3.34 6.20 -10.51
N VAL A 72 -4.38 5.41 -10.22
CA VAL A 72 -4.83 5.16 -8.85
C VAL A 72 -3.76 4.44 -8.04
N ARG A 73 -3.11 3.42 -8.61
CA ARG A 73 -1.98 2.73 -7.96
C ARG A 73 -0.79 3.66 -7.73
N ALA A 74 -0.48 4.52 -8.68
CA ALA A 74 0.56 5.53 -8.51
C ALA A 74 0.23 6.48 -7.35
N SER A 75 -1.05 6.88 -7.20
CA SER A 75 -1.48 7.76 -6.10
C SER A 75 -1.51 7.08 -4.72
N TRP A 76 -2.15 5.91 -4.63
CA TRP A 76 -2.57 5.29 -3.36
C TRP A 76 -1.93 3.92 -3.10
N GLY A 77 -1.22 3.35 -4.07
CA GLY A 77 -0.64 2.01 -3.98
C GLY A 77 -1.65 0.92 -4.34
N GLU A 78 -1.34 -0.33 -3.99
CA GLU A 78 -2.25 -1.45 -4.22
C GLU A 78 -3.47 -1.40 -3.28
N ALA A 79 -4.63 -1.76 -3.82
CA ALA A 79 -5.85 -1.88 -3.05
C ALA A 79 -5.74 -3.04 -2.03
N SER A 80 -6.40 -2.87 -0.88
CA SER A 80 -6.50 -3.96 0.10
C SER A 80 -7.39 -5.10 -0.40
N GLU A 81 -8.39 -4.76 -1.20
CA GLU A 81 -9.38 -5.70 -1.73
C GLU A 81 -9.90 -5.18 -3.07
N VAL A 82 -10.08 -6.09 -4.04
CA VAL A 82 -10.64 -5.79 -5.36
C VAL A 82 -11.90 -6.63 -5.55
N ILE A 83 -13.03 -5.97 -5.73
CA ILE A 83 -14.35 -6.58 -5.89
C ILE A 83 -14.81 -6.42 -7.33
N ASP A 84 -15.05 -7.53 -8.01
CA ASP A 84 -15.72 -7.56 -9.32
C ASP A 84 -17.23 -7.48 -9.12
N ILE A 85 -17.80 -6.28 -9.35
CA ILE A 85 -19.22 -5.98 -9.11
C ILE A 85 -20.09 -6.68 -10.15
N THR A 86 -19.57 -6.96 -11.36
CA THR A 86 -20.35 -7.62 -12.43
C THR A 86 -20.83 -9.02 -12.03
N LYS A 87 -20.12 -9.67 -11.11
CA LYS A 87 -20.45 -11.00 -10.58
C LYS A 87 -21.39 -10.96 -9.37
N THR A 88 -21.72 -9.78 -8.86
CA THR A 88 -22.58 -9.63 -7.68
C THR A 88 -24.06 -9.63 -8.08
N ARG A 89 -24.93 -10.17 -7.21
CA ARG A 89 -26.39 -10.12 -7.42
C ARG A 89 -26.98 -8.71 -7.41
N PHE A 90 -26.19 -7.72 -6.99
CA PHE A 90 -26.57 -6.31 -6.88
C PHE A 90 -25.98 -5.45 -8.00
N TYR A 91 -25.50 -6.06 -9.10
CA TYR A 91 -24.99 -5.30 -10.24
C TYR A 91 -26.07 -4.38 -10.82
N THR A 92 -25.81 -3.07 -10.76
CA THR A 92 -26.72 -2.03 -11.27
C THR A 92 -26.29 -1.44 -12.61
N GLY A 93 -25.22 -1.96 -13.24
CA GLY A 93 -24.63 -1.37 -14.46
C GLY A 93 -23.86 -0.07 -14.25
N LYS A 94 -23.79 0.43 -13.01
CA LYS A 94 -23.14 1.69 -12.68
C LYS A 94 -21.62 1.55 -12.59
N SER A 95 -21.11 0.46 -12.02
CA SER A 95 -19.69 0.16 -11.87
C SER A 95 -19.44 -1.32 -12.14
N GLU A 96 -18.26 -1.64 -12.65
CA GLU A 96 -17.83 -3.01 -12.98
C GLU A 96 -16.91 -3.58 -11.90
N GLU A 97 -16.12 -2.72 -11.28
CA GLU A 97 -15.11 -3.11 -10.29
C GLU A 97 -15.03 -2.05 -9.19
N SER A 98 -14.75 -2.46 -7.97
CA SER A 98 -14.51 -1.56 -6.85
C SER A 98 -13.27 -1.97 -6.07
N TRP A 99 -12.44 -1.00 -5.75
CA TRP A 99 -11.22 -1.17 -4.96
C TRP A 99 -11.43 -0.60 -3.58
N ILE A 100 -11.13 -1.39 -2.56
CA ILE A 100 -11.24 -0.98 -1.17
C ILE A 100 -9.84 -0.81 -0.60
N TYR A 101 -9.61 0.36 -0.02
CA TYR A 101 -8.42 0.70 0.75
C TYR A 101 -8.81 0.76 2.22
N ARG A 102 -8.49 -0.31 2.95
CA ARG A 102 -8.76 -0.40 4.39
C ARG A 102 -7.54 0.07 5.14
N PRO A 103 -7.62 1.10 5.99
CA PRO A 103 -6.49 1.46 6.82
C PRO A 103 -6.25 0.37 7.88
N PHE A 104 -5.14 0.49 8.61
CA PHE A 104 -4.80 -0.45 9.68
C PHE A 104 -5.96 -0.62 10.68
N PRO A 105 -6.10 -1.81 11.32
CA PRO A 105 -7.22 -2.14 12.21
C PRO A 105 -7.51 -1.15 13.35
N PHE A 106 -6.55 -0.28 13.71
CA PHE A 106 -6.67 0.73 14.77
C PHE A 106 -6.54 2.17 14.26
N SER A 107 -6.53 2.38 12.95
CA SER A 107 -6.52 3.71 12.36
C SER A 107 -7.91 4.36 12.44
N LEU A 108 -7.94 5.66 12.66
CA LEU A 108 -9.15 6.49 12.56
C LEU A 108 -9.42 6.95 11.13
N GLU A 109 -8.57 6.59 10.17
CA GLU A 109 -8.83 6.87 8.76
C GLU A 109 -10.10 6.14 8.27
N PRO A 110 -10.87 6.74 7.36
CA PRO A 110 -11.98 6.05 6.72
C PRO A 110 -11.48 4.94 5.81
N ILE A 111 -12.32 3.93 5.62
CA ILE A 111 -12.21 3.00 4.50
C ILE A 111 -12.54 3.80 3.24
N ARG A 112 -11.62 3.80 2.27
CA ARG A 112 -11.81 4.47 0.98
C ARG A 112 -12.20 3.44 -0.07
N GLU A 113 -13.22 3.75 -0.86
CA GLU A 113 -13.70 2.91 -1.95
C GLU A 113 -13.53 3.67 -3.28
N VAL A 114 -13.01 3.00 -4.30
CA VAL A 114 -12.86 3.55 -5.65
C VAL A 114 -13.58 2.66 -6.65
N ALA A 115 -14.65 3.17 -7.25
CA ALA A 115 -15.43 2.44 -8.24
C ALA A 115 -14.95 2.76 -9.66
N PHE A 116 -14.81 1.71 -10.47
CA PHE A 116 -14.36 1.77 -11.85
C PHE A 116 -15.45 1.34 -12.83
N LYS A 117 -15.39 1.93 -14.02
CA LYS A 117 -16.13 1.49 -15.21
C LYS A 117 -15.23 1.70 -16.42
N ASN A 118 -15.12 0.70 -17.29
CA ASN A 118 -14.20 0.73 -18.44
C ASN A 118 -12.76 1.12 -18.02
N GLY A 119 -12.28 0.56 -16.90
CA GLY A 119 -10.93 0.82 -16.38
C GLY A 119 -10.67 2.21 -15.80
N THR A 120 -11.70 3.06 -15.68
CA THR A 120 -11.57 4.46 -15.26
C THR A 120 -12.40 4.74 -14.00
N VAL A 121 -11.89 5.59 -13.10
CA VAL A 121 -12.57 6.00 -11.87
C VAL A 121 -13.82 6.81 -12.19
N ILE A 122 -14.95 6.36 -11.67
CA ILE A 122 -16.25 7.03 -11.81
C ILE A 122 -16.80 7.55 -10.48
N ASN A 123 -16.42 6.93 -9.36
CA ASN A 123 -16.88 7.29 -8.02
C ASN A 123 -15.78 6.99 -6.99
N ILE A 124 -15.73 7.82 -5.95
CA ILE A 124 -14.83 7.70 -4.81
C ILE A 124 -15.70 7.89 -3.58
N GLY A 125 -15.73 6.90 -2.70
CA GLY A 125 -16.52 6.89 -1.48
C GLY A 125 -15.64 6.76 -0.25
N GLU A 126 -16.14 7.24 0.88
CA GLU A 126 -15.52 7.07 2.20
C GLU A 126 -16.55 6.53 3.18
N SER A 127 -16.12 5.59 4.01
CA SER A 127 -16.95 4.97 5.04
C SER A 127 -16.15 4.81 6.33
N TYR A 128 -16.79 5.05 7.47
CA TYR A 128 -16.23 4.81 8.80
C TYR A 128 -16.77 3.50 9.35
N LYS A 129 -15.93 2.77 10.10
CA LYS A 129 -16.36 1.57 10.83
C LYS A 129 -17.26 1.93 12.00
#